data_AF-A0A6J1W105-F1
#
_entry.id   AF-A0A6J1W105-F1
#
_cell.length_a   1.000
_cell.length_b   1.000
_cell.length_c   1.000
_cell.angle_alpha   90.00
_cell.angle_beta   90.00
_cell.angle_gamma   90.00
#
_symmetry.space_group_name_H-M   'P 1'
#
loop_
_entity.id
_entity.type
_entity.pdbx_description
1 polymer ?
#
loop_
_entity_poly.entity_id
_entity_poly.type
_entity_poly.pdbx_seq_one_letter_code
_entity_poly.pdbx_strand_id
1 'polypeptide(L)'
;MENCKMVFQVLLGNTIIIDNWEAAIQYRREVVKTTDCPTLLTREGYRICSNGNFGGLSNKAPPIEKLRGMVFGEPLPPDYNIVCLQIDDLQKYKAAFLKCNEVNSELEKLQSFDILEMEKKEKLDELKGELALIEEKLGMDVLTPTYILPKSILAHQYNGI
;
A
#
# COMPACT_ATOMS: atom_id res chain seq x y z
N MET A 1 17.66 -29.98 4.20
CA MET A 1 17.00 -30.05 5.53
C MET A 1 17.76 -30.99 6.47
N GLU A 2 18.29 -32.13 5.98
CA GLU A 2 19.16 -33.07 6.71
C GLU A 2 20.28 -32.42 7.55
N ASN A 3 21.04 -31.48 6.98
CA ASN A 3 22.20 -30.90 7.66
C ASN A 3 21.80 -30.11 8.91
N CYS A 4 20.73 -29.33 8.85
CA CYS A 4 20.23 -28.60 10.02
C CYS A 4 19.70 -29.57 11.09
N LYS A 5 19.00 -30.63 10.68
CA LYS A 5 18.49 -31.66 11.59
C LYS A 5 19.63 -32.32 12.39
N MET A 6 20.72 -32.69 11.72
CA MET A 6 21.90 -33.25 12.38
C MET A 6 22.54 -32.23 13.35
N VAL A 7 22.73 -30.98 12.93
CA VAL A 7 23.31 -29.93 13.77
C VAL A 7 22.46 -29.68 15.02
N PHE A 8 21.14 -29.55 14.89
CA PHE A 8 20.25 -29.35 16.02
C PHE A 8 20.20 -30.56 16.95
N GLN A 9 20.28 -31.78 16.42
CA GLN A 9 20.37 -32.99 17.23
C GLN A 9 21.64 -32.98 18.10
N VAL A 10 22.77 -32.52 17.55
CA VAL A 10 24.03 -32.39 18.31
C VAL A 10 23.96 -31.26 19.35
N LEU A 11 23.41 -30.10 19.00
CA LEU A 11 23.33 -28.95 19.89
C LEU A 11 22.34 -29.14 21.05
N LEU A 12 21.17 -29.70 20.78
CA LEU A 12 20.13 -29.93 21.79
C LEU A 12 20.38 -31.21 22.59
N GLY A 13 21.04 -32.21 21.99
CA GLY A 13 21.29 -33.50 22.61
C GLY A 13 20.00 -34.16 23.12
N ASN A 14 20.07 -34.75 24.32
CA ASN A 14 18.94 -35.41 24.97
C ASN A 14 18.13 -34.46 25.89
N THR A 15 18.12 -33.16 25.59
CA THR A 15 17.39 -32.16 26.40
C THR A 15 15.89 -32.45 26.41
N ILE A 16 15.27 -32.37 27.58
CA ILE A 16 13.83 -32.64 27.77
C ILE A 16 13.10 -31.34 28.07
N ILE A 17 11.94 -31.14 27.44
CA ILE A 17 11.04 -30.02 27.74
C ILE A 17 9.92 -30.49 28.66
N ILE A 18 9.70 -29.75 29.73
CA ILE A 18 8.68 -30.00 30.75
C ILE A 18 7.82 -28.74 30.91
N ASP A 19 6.54 -28.87 31.27
CA ASP A 19 5.64 -27.72 31.26
C ASP A 19 5.99 -26.69 32.35
N ASN A 20 6.22 -27.13 33.58
CA ASN A 20 6.44 -26.24 34.73
C ASN A 20 7.64 -26.66 35.59
N TRP A 21 8.06 -25.74 36.45
CA TRP A 21 9.20 -25.92 37.35
C TRP A 21 9.09 -27.11 38.32
N GLU A 22 7.94 -27.29 38.97
CA GLU A 22 7.74 -28.34 39.97
C GLU A 22 7.86 -29.74 39.32
N ALA A 23 7.23 -29.93 38.17
CA ALA A 23 7.33 -31.16 37.39
C ALA A 23 8.78 -31.45 36.97
N ALA A 24 9.56 -30.42 36.63
CA ALA A 24 10.97 -30.59 36.26
C ALA A 24 11.84 -31.03 37.44
N ILE A 25 11.61 -30.47 38.64
CA ILE A 25 12.27 -30.91 39.87
C ILE A 25 11.91 -32.37 40.17
N GLN A 26 10.61 -32.69 40.18
CA GLN A 26 10.15 -34.05 40.50
C GLN A 26 10.71 -35.06 39.50
N TYR A 27 10.66 -34.75 38.21
CA TYR A 27 11.24 -35.59 37.16
C TYR A 27 12.72 -35.86 37.42
N ARG A 28 13.52 -34.82 37.68
CA ARG A 28 14.95 -35.00 37.99
C ARG A 28 15.15 -35.88 39.21
N ARG A 29 14.43 -35.62 40.31
CA ARG A 29 14.55 -36.37 41.56
C ARG A 29 14.33 -37.86 41.38
N GLU A 30 13.38 -38.26 40.53
CA GLU A 30 13.13 -39.67 40.25
C GLU A 30 14.15 -40.27 39.27
N VAL A 31 14.52 -39.54 38.21
CA VAL A 31 15.44 -40.05 37.18
C VAL A 31 16.85 -40.28 37.74
N VAL A 32 17.39 -39.35 38.54
CA VAL A 32 18.75 -39.48 39.08
C VAL A 32 18.94 -40.66 40.03
N LYS A 33 17.85 -41.28 40.50
CA LYS A 33 17.92 -42.51 41.31
C LYS A 33 18.32 -43.73 40.48
N THR A 34 18.07 -43.71 39.17
CA THR A 34 18.27 -44.86 38.29
C THR A 34 19.29 -44.61 37.19
N THR A 35 19.39 -43.39 36.68
CA THR A 35 20.26 -43.03 35.56
C THR A 35 20.63 -41.55 35.56
N ASP A 36 21.63 -41.18 34.77
CA ASP A 36 21.98 -39.78 34.56
C ASP A 36 20.81 -39.00 33.93
N CYS A 37 20.54 -37.82 34.50
CA CYS A 37 19.45 -36.95 34.07
C CYS A 37 19.99 -35.86 33.11
N PRO A 38 19.45 -35.73 31.88
CA PRO A 38 19.87 -34.72 30.93
C PRO A 38 19.43 -33.31 31.36
N THR A 39 19.78 -32.30 30.56
CA THR A 39 19.30 -30.93 30.75
C THR A 39 17.78 -30.90 30.64
N LEU A 40 17.12 -30.21 31.57
CA LEU A 40 15.67 -29.98 31.54
C LEU A 40 15.40 -28.50 31.28
N LEU A 41 14.47 -28.23 30.37
CA LEU A 41 13.97 -26.89 30.08
C LEU A 41 12.48 -26.82 30.38
N THR A 42 12.01 -25.75 31.00
CA THR A 42 10.57 -25.55 31.23
C THR A 42 9.96 -24.61 30.20
N ARG A 43 8.66 -24.75 29.92
CA ARG A 43 7.93 -23.79 29.07
C ARG A 43 7.86 -22.39 29.66
N GLU A 44 8.03 -22.28 30.97
CA GLU A 44 8.18 -21.01 31.71
C GLU A 44 9.57 -20.38 31.56
N GLY A 45 10.51 -21.05 30.88
CA GLY A 45 11.84 -20.55 30.58
C GLY A 45 12.89 -20.86 31.64
N TYR A 46 12.68 -21.83 32.53
CA TYR A 46 13.71 -22.26 33.49
C TYR A 46 14.56 -23.40 32.93
N ARG A 47 15.84 -23.42 33.30
CA ARG A 47 16.79 -24.49 32.97
C ARG A 47 17.30 -25.19 34.22
N ILE A 48 17.32 -26.52 34.18
CA ILE A 48 18.08 -27.38 35.08
C ILE A 48 19.18 -28.03 34.24
N CYS A 49 20.44 -27.67 34.50
CA CYS A 49 21.58 -28.26 33.80
C CYS A 49 21.69 -29.76 34.09
N SER A 50 22.28 -30.53 33.17
CA SER A 50 22.52 -31.98 33.37
C SER A 50 23.26 -32.31 34.67
N ASN A 51 24.23 -31.46 35.05
CA ASN A 51 24.97 -31.56 36.32
C ASN A 51 24.13 -31.25 37.57
N GLY A 52 22.89 -30.81 37.40
CA GLY A 52 21.97 -30.48 38.49
C GLY A 52 22.02 -29.04 38.97
N ASN A 53 22.84 -28.18 38.35
CA ASN A 53 22.81 -26.75 38.65
C ASN A 53 21.54 -26.11 38.09
N PHE A 54 20.84 -25.36 38.95
CA PHE A 54 19.67 -24.60 38.59
C PHE A 54 19.62 -23.27 39.36
N GLY A 55 18.77 -22.34 38.91
CA GLY A 55 18.67 -21.00 39.50
C GLY A 55 19.70 -20.00 38.97
N GLY A 56 19.50 -18.72 39.31
CA GLY A 56 20.28 -17.62 38.75
C GLY A 56 19.81 -17.17 37.36
N LEU A 57 20.19 -15.95 36.97
CA LEU A 57 19.77 -15.33 35.71
C LEU A 57 20.26 -16.10 34.47
N SER A 58 21.38 -16.83 34.57
CA SER A 58 21.92 -17.64 33.48
C SER A 58 21.12 -18.91 33.19
N ASN A 59 20.25 -19.34 34.11
CA ASN A 59 19.37 -20.49 33.95
C ASN A 59 17.90 -20.08 33.74
N LYS A 60 17.65 -18.81 33.43
CA LYS A 60 16.33 -18.29 33.09
C LYS A 60 16.38 -17.65 31.71
N ALA A 61 15.42 -18.00 30.86
CA ALA A 61 15.26 -17.40 29.56
C ALA A 61 14.99 -15.89 29.73
N PRO A 62 15.67 -15.02 28.97
CA PRO A 62 15.33 -13.61 28.92
C PRO A 62 13.87 -13.42 28.43
N PRO A 63 13.22 -12.31 28.81
CA PRO A 63 11.93 -11.94 28.23
C PRO A 63 11.99 -11.88 26.70
N ILE A 64 10.91 -12.31 26.03
CA ILE A 64 10.85 -12.47 24.58
C ILE A 64 11.13 -11.16 23.83
N GLU A 65 10.83 -10.01 24.44
CA GLU A 65 11.07 -8.69 23.89
C GLU A 65 12.56 -8.44 23.65
N LYS A 66 13.42 -8.99 24.53
CA LYS A 66 14.88 -8.89 24.42
C LYS A 66 15.48 -9.89 23.42
N LEU A 67 14.67 -10.86 22.99
CA LEU A 67 15.08 -11.94 22.09
C LEU A 67 14.66 -11.71 20.64
N ARG A 68 14.02 -10.57 20.32
CA ARG A 68 13.63 -10.21 18.95
C ARG A 68 14.84 -10.23 18.01
N GLY A 69 14.72 -10.98 16.91
CA GLY A 69 15.79 -11.16 15.93
C GLY A 69 16.89 -12.15 16.32
N MET A 70 16.84 -12.73 17.53
CA MET A 70 17.81 -13.71 18.02
C MET A 70 17.22 -15.11 18.22
N VAL A 71 15.89 -15.24 18.15
CA VAL A 71 15.19 -16.53 18.24
C VAL A 71 14.79 -17.03 16.86
N PHE A 72 14.78 -18.36 16.73
CA PHE A 72 14.10 -19.00 15.61
C PHE A 72 12.60 -18.67 15.74
N GLY A 73 12.09 -17.88 14.79
CA GLY A 73 10.66 -17.62 14.68
C GLY A 73 9.93 -18.88 14.23
N GLU A 74 8.66 -18.96 14.58
CA GLU A 74 7.75 -19.89 13.90
C GLU A 74 7.82 -19.61 12.39
N PRO A 75 7.90 -20.64 11.53
CA PRO A 75 7.79 -20.42 10.09
C PRO A 75 6.50 -19.66 9.79
N LEU A 76 6.53 -18.85 8.74
CA LEU A 76 5.34 -18.12 8.32
C LEU A 76 4.17 -19.10 8.12
N PRO A 77 2.95 -18.74 8.55
CA PRO A 77 1.78 -19.59 8.35
C PRO A 77 1.65 -20.01 6.88
N PRO A 78 1.13 -21.21 6.58
CA PRO A 78 1.00 -21.70 5.20
C PRO A 78 0.30 -20.70 4.27
N ASP A 79 -0.70 -19.99 4.81
CA ASP A 79 -1.53 -19.05 4.07
C ASP A 79 -0.92 -17.65 3.92
N TYR A 80 0.26 -17.39 4.51
CA TYR A 80 0.91 -16.08 4.44
C TYR A 80 1.05 -15.58 3.00
N ASN A 81 1.56 -16.43 2.11
CA ASN A 81 1.76 -16.08 0.71
C ASN A 81 0.43 -15.84 -0.02
N ILE A 82 -0.63 -16.59 0.33
CA ILE A 82 -1.96 -16.44 -0.25
C ILE A 82 -2.53 -15.05 0.11
N VAL A 83 -2.42 -14.67 1.38
CA VAL A 83 -2.88 -13.37 1.87
C VAL A 83 -2.08 -12.25 1.21
N CYS A 84 -0.77 -12.38 1.05
CA CYS A 84 0.05 -11.40 0.32
C CYS A 84 -0.44 -11.20 -1.12
N LEU A 85 -0.70 -12.28 -1.86
CA LEU A 85 -1.22 -12.19 -3.23
C LEU A 85 -2.59 -11.50 -3.29
N GLN A 86 -3.49 -11.84 -2.35
CA GLN A 86 -4.80 -11.19 -2.26
C GLN A 86 -4.69 -9.69 -1.98
N ILE A 87 -3.75 -9.29 -1.11
CA ILE A 87 -3.48 -7.88 -0.82
C ILE A 87 -3.02 -7.17 -2.10
N ASP A 88 -2.09 -7.75 -2.84
CA ASP A 88 -1.56 -7.17 -4.08
C ASP A 88 -2.65 -7.00 -5.15
N ASP A 89 -3.52 -7.99 -5.31
CA ASP A 89 -4.62 -7.93 -6.28
C ASP A 89 -5.68 -6.87 -5.89
N LEU A 90 -6.00 -6.75 -4.60
CA LEU A 90 -6.88 -5.69 -4.11
C LEU A 90 -6.29 -4.29 -4.34
N GLN A 91 -4.97 -4.15 -4.19
CA GLN A 91 -4.29 -2.87 -4.47
C GLN A 91 -4.36 -2.52 -5.96
N LYS A 92 -4.13 -3.49 -6.86
CA LYS A 92 -4.28 -3.30 -8.32
C LYS A 92 -5.71 -2.92 -8.68
N TYR A 93 -6.70 -3.62 -8.12
CA TYR A 93 -8.10 -3.32 -8.34
C TYR A 93 -8.46 -1.91 -7.89
N LYS A 94 -8.02 -1.51 -6.70
CA LYS A 94 -8.22 -0.15 -6.18
C LYS A 94 -7.63 0.91 -7.12
N ALA A 95 -6.41 0.70 -7.61
CA ALA A 95 -5.76 1.63 -8.53
C ALA A 95 -6.52 1.75 -9.87
N ALA A 96 -6.95 0.62 -10.43
CA ALA A 96 -7.74 0.60 -11.66
C ALA A 96 -9.10 1.30 -11.48
N PHE A 97 -9.77 1.05 -10.34
CA PHE A 97 -11.05 1.69 -10.01
C PHE A 97 -10.91 3.21 -9.91
N LEU A 98 -9.89 3.71 -9.20
CA LEU A 98 -9.63 5.15 -9.09
C LEU A 98 -9.37 5.78 -10.46
N LYS A 99 -8.55 5.14 -11.30
CA LYS A 99 -8.27 5.61 -12.66
C LYS A 99 -9.53 5.63 -13.54
N CYS A 100 -10.38 4.60 -13.45
CA CYS A 100 -11.64 4.55 -14.19
C CYS A 100 -12.56 5.71 -13.78
N ASN A 101 -12.66 5.97 -12.47
CA ASN A 101 -13.47 7.06 -11.95
C ASN A 101 -12.97 8.45 -12.40
N GLU A 102 -11.66 8.63 -12.46
CA GLU A 102 -11.04 9.86 -12.98
C GLU A 102 -11.38 10.08 -14.46
N VAL A 103 -11.16 9.06 -15.30
CA VAL A 103 -11.49 9.10 -16.74
C VAL A 103 -12.98 9.38 -16.97
N ASN A 104 -13.87 8.76 -16.19
CA ASN A 104 -15.31 9.02 -16.31
C ASN A 104 -15.67 10.46 -15.94
N SER A 105 -15.06 11.02 -14.88
CA SER A 105 -15.28 12.42 -14.51
C SER A 105 -14.78 13.40 -15.58
N GLU A 106 -13.66 13.09 -16.23
CA GLU A 106 -13.15 13.89 -17.35
C GLU A 106 -14.08 13.82 -18.57
N LEU A 107 -14.60 12.63 -18.88
CA LEU A 107 -15.54 12.44 -19.98
C LEU A 107 -16.85 13.22 -19.78
N GLU A 108 -17.41 13.20 -18.56
CA GLU A 108 -18.62 13.98 -18.22
C GLU A 108 -18.39 15.50 -18.40
N LYS A 109 -17.19 16.00 -18.06
CA LYS A 109 -16.83 17.41 -18.26
C LYS A 109 -16.73 17.77 -19.74
N LEU A 110 -16.17 16.89 -20.56
CA LEU A 110 -16.08 17.10 -22.01
C LEU A 110 -17.47 17.10 -22.65
N GLN A 111 -18.32 16.13 -22.31
CA GLN A 111 -19.68 16.07 -22.83
C GLN A 111 -20.52 17.29 -22.45
N SER A 112 -20.40 17.78 -21.21
CA SER A 112 -21.10 19.01 -20.79
C SER A 112 -20.56 20.26 -21.50
N PHE A 113 -19.25 20.30 -21.80
CA PHE A 113 -18.66 21.36 -22.62
C PHE A 113 -19.20 21.35 -24.06
N ASP A 114 -19.22 20.18 -24.71
CA ASP A 114 -19.69 20.03 -26.09
C ASP A 114 -21.17 20.45 -26.22
N ILE A 115 -22.02 20.07 -25.26
CA ILE A 115 -23.43 20.49 -25.21
C ILE A 115 -23.52 22.01 -25.12
N LEU A 116 -22.76 22.64 -24.21
CA LEU A 116 -22.76 24.09 -24.04
C LEU A 116 -22.25 24.84 -25.29
N GLU A 117 -21.28 24.27 -26.00
CA GLU A 117 -20.75 24.84 -27.24
C GLU A 117 -21.78 24.78 -28.38
N MET A 118 -22.50 23.66 -28.51
CA MET A 118 -23.58 23.53 -29.47
C MET A 118 -24.71 24.54 -29.21
N GLU A 119 -25.17 24.68 -27.97
CA GLU A 119 -26.21 25.66 -27.61
C GLU A 119 -25.80 27.11 -27.92
N LYS A 120 -24.52 27.45 -27.71
CA LYS A 120 -23.98 28.79 -28.06
C LYS A 120 -23.96 29.01 -29.57
N LYS A 121 -23.63 27.97 -30.34
CA LYS A 121 -23.59 28.05 -31.80
C LYS A 121 -24.99 28.24 -32.38
N GLU A 122 -25.99 27.50 -31.89
CA GLU A 122 -27.39 27.66 -32.29
C GLU A 122 -27.89 29.08 -32.03
N LYS A 123 -27.65 29.64 -30.83
CA LYS A 123 -28.01 31.02 -30.50
C LYS A 123 -27.31 32.05 -31.39
N LEU A 124 -26.05 31.82 -31.74
CA LEU A 124 -25.31 32.70 -32.63
C LEU A 124 -25.92 32.71 -34.04
N ASP A 125 -26.32 31.55 -34.54
CA ASP A 125 -26.92 31.42 -35.86
C ASP A 125 -28.34 32.01 -35.90
N GLU A 126 -29.13 31.90 -34.81
CA GLU A 126 -30.39 32.64 -34.65
C GLU A 126 -30.17 34.15 -34.69
N LEU A 127 -29.25 34.67 -33.88
CA LEU A 127 -28.95 36.12 -33.82
C LEU A 127 -28.48 36.67 -35.17
N LYS A 128 -27.67 35.90 -35.92
CA LYS A 128 -27.28 36.27 -37.29
C LYS A 128 -28.48 36.34 -38.22
N GLY A 129 -29.42 35.40 -38.11
CA GLY A 129 -30.65 35.40 -38.90
C GLY A 129 -31.53 36.62 -38.60
N GLU A 130 -31.73 36.94 -37.31
CA GLU A 130 -32.47 38.14 -36.90
C GLU A 130 -31.80 39.43 -37.38
N LEU A 131 -30.47 39.52 -37.26
CA LEU A 131 -29.69 40.66 -37.73
C LEU A 131 -29.90 40.86 -39.25
N ALA A 132 -29.80 39.79 -40.05
CA ALA A 132 -29.97 39.85 -41.50
C ALA A 132 -31.37 40.37 -41.90
N LEU A 133 -32.42 39.94 -41.18
CA LEU A 133 -33.78 40.43 -41.40
C LEU A 133 -33.95 41.92 -41.05
N ILE A 134 -33.23 42.41 -40.04
CA ILE A 134 -33.22 43.83 -39.67
C ILE A 134 -32.48 44.65 -40.73
N GLU A 135 -31.33 44.17 -41.20
CA GLU A 135 -30.54 44.81 -42.25
C GLU A 135 -31.34 44.93 -43.56
N GLU A 136 -32.06 43.88 -43.96
CA GLU A 136 -32.96 43.90 -45.12
C GLU A 136 -34.07 44.97 -44.96
N LYS A 137 -34.75 45.01 -43.81
CA LYS A 137 -35.81 46.00 -43.53
C LYS A 137 -35.31 47.44 -43.51
N LEU A 138 -34.06 47.65 -43.10
CA LEU A 138 -33.41 48.97 -43.08
C LEU A 138 -32.87 49.37 -44.46
N GLY A 139 -32.97 48.51 -45.49
CA GLY A 139 -32.46 48.75 -46.83
C GLY A 139 -30.93 48.71 -46.91
N MET A 140 -30.28 47.98 -46.00
CA MET A 140 -28.83 47.78 -45.98
C MET A 140 -28.41 46.60 -46.86
N ASP A 141 -28.74 46.64 -48.16
CA ASP A 141 -28.23 45.65 -49.09
C ASP A 141 -26.73 45.93 -49.39
N VAL A 142 -25.87 45.09 -48.80
CA VAL A 142 -24.43 44.92 -49.07
C VAL A 142 -23.53 46.09 -48.65
N LEU A 143 -23.22 46.19 -47.36
CA LEU A 143 -21.89 46.63 -46.92
C LEU A 143 -21.06 45.39 -46.60
N THR A 144 -20.27 44.93 -47.58
CA THR A 144 -19.06 44.15 -47.30
C THR A 144 -18.27 44.80 -46.16
N PRO A 145 -17.50 44.06 -45.33
CA PRO A 145 -16.70 44.65 -44.26
C PRO A 145 -15.49 45.41 -44.83
N THR A 146 -15.76 46.54 -45.49
CA THR A 146 -14.79 47.62 -45.65
C THR A 146 -14.88 48.46 -44.39
N TYR A 147 -14.14 48.04 -43.36
CA TYR A 147 -13.66 48.97 -42.36
C TYR A 147 -12.82 50.03 -43.10
N ILE A 148 -13.47 51.10 -43.56
CA ILE A 148 -12.78 52.35 -43.81
C ILE A 148 -12.45 52.90 -42.42
N LEU A 149 -11.35 52.41 -41.86
CA LEU A 149 -10.65 53.16 -40.83
C LEU A 149 -10.32 54.54 -41.44
N PRO A 150 -10.75 55.66 -40.82
CA PRO A 150 -10.33 56.97 -41.28
C PRO A 150 -8.79 57.03 -41.25
N LYS A 151 -8.20 57.44 -42.38
CA LYS A 151 -6.75 57.56 -42.63
C LYS A 151 -6.01 58.57 -41.71
N SER A 152 -6.54 58.93 -40.55
CA SER A 152 -5.97 59.91 -39.64
C SER A 152 -5.35 59.34 -38.37
N ILE A 153 -5.23 58.01 -38.20
CA ILE A 153 -4.60 57.42 -36.99
C ILE A 153 -3.58 56.32 -37.34
N LEU A 154 -2.76 56.53 -38.37
CA LEU A 154 -1.53 55.78 -38.59
C LEU A 154 -0.36 56.74 -38.86
N ALA A 155 -0.12 57.62 -37.89
CA ALA A 155 1.16 58.26 -37.72
C ALA A 155 1.55 58.11 -36.24
N HIS A 156 2.76 57.62 -36.01
CA HIS A 156 3.38 57.28 -34.73
C HIS A 156 3.12 55.85 -34.24
N GLN A 157 3.93 54.91 -34.73
CA GLN A 157 4.98 54.28 -33.93
C GLN A 157 5.51 53.05 -34.67
N TYR A 158 6.55 53.26 -35.48
CA TYR A 158 7.61 52.27 -35.66
C TYR A 158 8.93 53.05 -35.71
N ASN A 159 9.57 53.14 -34.54
CA ASN A 159 10.98 53.52 -34.37
C ASN A 159 11.44 52.96 -33.01
N GLY A 160 12.53 52.19 -33.01
CA GLY A 160 13.19 51.56 -31.85
C GLY A 160 13.09 50.05 -31.93
N ILE A 161 14.10 49.34 -32.47
CA ILE A 161 15.34 48.86 -31.81
C ILE A 161 15.00 47.97 -30.61
#